data_AF-A0A314Z5V0-F1
#
_entry.id   AF-A0A314Z5V0-F1
#
_cell.length_a   1.000
_cell.length_b   1.000
_cell.length_c   1.000
_cell.angle_alpha   90.00
_cell.angle_beta   90.00
_cell.angle_gamma   90.00
#
_symmetry.space_group_name_H-M   'P 1'
#
loop_
_entity.id
_entity.type
_entity.pdbx_description
1 polymer ?
#
loop_
_entity_poly.entity_id
_entity_poly.type
_entity_poly.pdbx_seq_one_letter_code
_entity_poly.pdbx_strand_id
1 'polypeptide(L)'
;MEPHPQNKIGYCQQCPEKVQWPAAELGSPPPPYFNAGMFVYEPKISTYNDLLDAVQATPPTPFAEQDLLNVFFRDIYKPIPSECNFVLAMLWRHPENVKLDALKVVHYCAAGSKPWRYTGKEENMEREDIKMLVKKWWDIYEDKSLDLKAAPAVATLVDPEPLTDIQI
;
A
#
# COMPACT_ATOMS: atom_id res chain seq x y z
N MET A 1 -15.06 -17.10 5.44
CA MET A 1 -14.79 -16.04 6.43
C MET A 1 -16.11 -15.36 6.75
N GLU A 2 -16.52 -15.36 8.01
CA GLU A 2 -17.63 -14.52 8.47
C GLU A 2 -17.29 -13.05 8.16
N PRO A 3 -18.24 -12.25 7.65
CA PRO A 3 -17.99 -10.83 7.43
C PRO A 3 -17.70 -10.14 8.76
N HIS A 4 -16.64 -9.32 8.77
CA HIS A 4 -16.23 -8.55 9.93
C HIS A 4 -17.44 -7.75 10.49
N PRO A 5 -17.63 -7.65 11.82
CA PRO A 5 -18.81 -7.00 12.42
C PRO A 5 -19.15 -5.63 11.83
N GLN A 6 -18.12 -4.84 11.49
CA GLN A 6 -18.26 -3.55 10.81
C GLN A 6 -19.08 -3.62 9.50
N ASN A 7 -18.89 -4.69 8.71
CA ASN A 7 -19.56 -4.88 7.44
C ASN A 7 -21.04 -5.24 7.63
N LYS A 8 -21.38 -5.94 8.74
CA LYS A 8 -22.76 -6.34 9.05
C LYS A 8 -23.65 -5.15 9.38
N ILE A 9 -23.08 -4.14 10.06
CA ILE A 9 -23.81 -2.93 10.45
C ILE A 9 -23.66 -1.78 9.44
N GLY A 10 -22.84 -1.97 8.39
CA GLY A 10 -22.54 -0.91 7.41
C GLY A 10 -21.67 0.23 7.94
N TYR A 11 -20.95 0.02 9.05
CA TYR A 11 -20.02 1.00 9.58
C TYR A 11 -18.83 1.18 8.64
N CYS A 12 -18.49 2.43 8.34
CA CYS A 12 -17.38 2.78 7.47
C CYS A 12 -16.49 3.85 8.13
N GLN A 13 -15.21 3.52 8.34
CA GLN A 13 -14.24 4.47 8.91
C GLN A 13 -14.01 5.71 8.03
N GLN A 14 -14.35 5.66 6.73
CA GLN A 14 -14.24 6.79 5.81
C GLN A 14 -15.44 7.75 5.87
N CYS A 15 -16.56 7.30 6.43
CA CYS A 15 -17.80 8.06 6.58
C CYS A 15 -18.47 7.73 7.93
N PRO A 16 -17.78 7.90 9.07
CA PRO A 16 -18.29 7.49 10.38
C PRO A 16 -19.59 8.23 10.76
N GLU A 17 -19.88 9.36 10.13
CA GLU A 17 -21.10 10.12 10.29
C GLU A 17 -22.35 9.42 9.74
N LYS A 18 -22.22 8.58 8.70
CA LYS A 18 -23.37 7.90 8.06
C LYS A 18 -23.94 6.79 8.92
N VAL A 19 -23.06 6.04 9.59
CA VAL A 19 -23.41 4.99 10.55
C VAL A 19 -22.46 5.12 11.73
N GLN A 20 -23.00 5.49 12.89
CA GLN A 20 -22.20 5.60 14.12
C GLN A 20 -21.87 4.20 14.66
N TRP A 21 -20.67 4.04 15.21
CA TRP A 21 -20.29 2.78 15.85
C TRP A 21 -21.06 2.57 17.17
N PRO A 22 -21.77 1.44 17.37
CA PRO A 22 -22.56 1.20 18.57
C PRO A 22 -21.68 0.74 19.74
N ALA A 23 -20.96 1.68 20.35
CA ALA A 23 -19.93 1.38 21.34
C ALA A 23 -20.44 0.64 22.59
N ALA A 24 -21.71 0.86 22.96
CA ALA A 24 -22.35 0.17 24.09
C ALA A 24 -22.51 -1.35 23.86
N GLU A 25 -22.63 -1.78 22.61
CA GLU A 25 -22.89 -3.18 22.24
C GLU A 25 -21.62 -3.88 21.74
N LEU A 26 -20.78 -3.16 21.00
CA LEU A 26 -19.62 -3.73 20.30
C LEU A 26 -18.26 -3.29 20.89
N GLY A 27 -18.26 -2.46 21.93
CA GLY A 27 -17.04 -1.92 22.54
C GLY A 27 -16.38 -0.85 21.68
N SER A 28 -15.05 -0.78 21.69
CA SER A 28 -14.31 0.22 20.90
C SER A 28 -14.47 -0.05 19.38
N PRO A 29 -14.48 1.01 18.54
CA PRO A 29 -14.46 0.81 17.10
C PRO A 29 -13.20 0.06 16.67
N PRO A 30 -13.24 -0.65 15.52
CA PRO A 30 -12.06 -1.29 14.99
C PRO A 30 -10.93 -0.27 14.81
N PRO A 31 -9.68 -0.65 15.10
CA PRO A 31 -8.56 0.26 14.93
C PRO A 31 -8.44 0.69 13.45
N PRO A 32 -7.87 1.87 13.18
CA PRO A 32 -7.52 2.26 11.83
C PRO A 32 -6.67 1.18 11.15
N TYR A 33 -7.09 0.74 9.96
CA TYR A 33 -6.38 -0.25 9.18
C TYR A 33 -5.71 0.42 7.98
N PHE A 34 -4.40 0.24 7.83
CA PHE A 34 -3.60 0.97 6.85
C PHE A 34 -3.22 0.15 5.65
N ASN A 35 -3.03 0.83 4.52
CA ASN A 35 -2.50 0.21 3.32
C ASN A 35 -0.96 0.18 3.36
N ALA A 36 -0.36 -1.00 3.22
CA ALA A 36 1.09 -1.17 3.33
C ALA A 36 1.89 -0.69 2.10
N GLY A 37 1.23 -0.20 1.03
CA GLY A 37 1.90 0.30 -0.16
C GLY A 37 2.74 1.56 0.06
N MET A 38 2.46 2.33 1.12
CA MET A 38 3.27 3.47 1.54
C MET A 38 3.07 3.71 3.04
N PHE A 39 4.17 3.76 3.77
CA PHE A 39 4.24 4.13 5.18
C PHE A 39 5.63 4.70 5.47
N VAL A 40 5.76 5.39 6.61
CA VAL A 40 7.03 5.96 7.08
C VAL A 40 7.49 5.16 8.31
N TYR A 41 8.76 4.79 8.35
CA TYR A 41 9.35 4.06 9.47
C TYR A 41 10.80 4.51 9.71
N GLU A 42 11.28 4.24 10.92
CA GLU A 42 12.69 4.39 11.28
C GLU A 42 13.39 3.02 11.19
N PRO A 43 14.41 2.85 10.34
CA PRO A 43 15.18 1.61 10.29
C PRO A 43 15.81 1.27 11.64
N LYS A 44 15.50 0.10 12.17
CA LYS A 44 15.99 -0.36 13.47
C LYS A 44 16.18 -1.87 13.48
N ILE A 45 17.38 -2.32 13.85
CA ILE A 45 17.73 -3.76 13.85
C ILE A 45 16.81 -4.57 14.77
N SER A 46 16.45 -4.06 15.95
CA SER A 46 15.54 -4.77 16.84
C SER A 46 14.17 -4.97 16.17
N THR A 47 13.62 -3.92 15.56
CA THR A 47 12.33 -3.99 14.85
C THR A 47 12.38 -4.97 13.67
N TYR A 48 13.51 -5.03 12.96
CA TYR A 48 13.71 -6.02 11.90
C TYR A 48 13.66 -7.46 12.44
N ASN A 49 14.38 -7.75 13.54
CA ASN A 49 14.38 -9.09 14.14
C ASN A 49 12.98 -9.45 14.67
N ASP A 50 12.32 -8.52 15.37
CA ASP A 50 10.96 -8.71 15.89
C ASP A 50 9.95 -8.98 14.76
N LEU A 51 10.09 -8.28 13.62
CA LEU A 51 9.27 -8.53 12.43
C LEU A 51 9.54 -9.91 11.83
N LEU A 52 10.79 -10.36 11.80
CA LEU A 52 11.14 -11.67 11.27
C LEU A 52 10.52 -12.79 12.13
N ASP A 53 10.58 -12.66 13.45
CA ASP A 53 9.92 -13.58 14.37
C ASP A 53 8.39 -13.56 14.18
N ALA A 54 7.81 -12.37 14.01
CA ALA A 54 6.38 -12.22 13.75
C ALA A 54 5.95 -12.87 12.42
N VAL A 55 6.73 -12.75 11.35
CA VAL A 55 6.48 -13.44 10.07
C VAL A 55 6.45 -14.95 10.25
N GLN A 56 7.41 -15.51 10.99
CA GLN A 56 7.50 -16.96 11.21
C GLN A 56 6.33 -17.49 12.06
N ALA A 57 5.84 -16.71 13.00
CA ALA A 57 4.73 -17.07 13.87
C ALA A 57 3.34 -16.85 13.23
N THR A 58 3.25 -16.01 12.19
CA THR A 58 1.96 -15.59 11.61
C THR A 58 1.57 -16.48 10.43
N PRO A 59 0.38 -17.12 10.44
CA PRO A 59 -0.09 -17.87 9.28
C PRO A 59 -0.37 -16.92 8.09
N PRO A 60 -0.28 -17.39 6.84
CA PRO A 60 -0.61 -16.58 5.68
C PRO A 60 -2.01 -15.99 5.74
N THR A 61 -2.14 -14.72 5.40
CA THR A 61 -3.41 -14.00 5.37
C THR A 61 -3.74 -13.49 3.95
N PRO A 62 -5.01 -13.14 3.66
CA PRO A 62 -5.40 -12.65 2.33
C PRO A 62 -4.69 -11.37 1.89
N PHE A 63 -4.28 -10.50 2.82
CA PHE A 63 -3.57 -9.26 2.51
C PHE A 63 -2.08 -9.29 2.91
N ALA A 64 -1.49 -10.49 3.03
CA ALA A 64 -0.06 -10.71 3.18
C ALA A 64 0.62 -9.79 4.21
N GLU A 65 1.61 -9.00 3.80
CA GLU A 65 2.37 -8.12 4.69
C GLU A 65 1.50 -7.04 5.32
N GLN A 66 0.43 -6.60 4.66
CA GLN A 66 -0.44 -5.55 5.19
C GLN A 66 -1.13 -6.00 6.47
N ASP A 67 -1.66 -7.22 6.52
CA ASP A 67 -2.29 -7.74 7.75
C ASP A 67 -1.26 -7.90 8.86
N LEU A 68 -0.10 -8.46 8.54
CA LEU A 68 1.01 -8.61 9.51
C LEU A 68 1.39 -7.25 10.11
N LEU A 69 1.64 -6.25 9.26
CA LEU A 69 2.08 -4.93 9.70
C LEU A 69 0.99 -4.21 10.50
N ASN A 70 -0.29 -4.37 10.15
CA ASN A 70 -1.39 -3.81 10.93
C ASN A 70 -1.49 -4.44 12.33
N VAL A 71 -1.22 -5.75 12.47
CA VAL A 71 -1.19 -6.41 13.79
C VAL A 71 0.05 -6.01 14.58
N PHE A 72 1.21 -6.00 13.93
CA PHE A 72 2.51 -5.72 14.55
C PHE A 72 2.61 -4.27 15.06
N PHE A 73 2.14 -3.30 14.28
CA PHE A 73 2.22 -1.87 14.60
C PHE A 73 0.92 -1.27 15.17
N ARG A 74 -0.08 -2.09 15.50
CA ARG A 74 -1.42 -1.62 15.93
C ARG A 74 -1.41 -0.55 17.03
N ASP A 75 -0.43 -0.63 17.95
CA ASP A 75 -0.37 0.23 19.14
C ASP A 75 0.37 1.55 18.89
N ILE A 76 1.13 1.65 17.78
CA ILE A 76 1.94 2.84 17.45
C ILE A 76 1.60 3.48 16.11
N TYR A 77 0.78 2.81 15.30
CA TYR A 77 0.39 3.28 13.98
C TYR A 77 -0.33 4.63 14.06
N LYS A 78 -0.04 5.49 13.08
CA LYS A 78 -0.71 6.76 12.86
C LYS A 78 -1.08 6.88 11.39
N PRO A 79 -2.33 7.23 11.05
CA PRO A 79 -2.75 7.35 9.67
C PRO A 79 -2.04 8.50 8.95
N ILE A 80 -1.58 8.20 7.73
CA ILE A 80 -1.13 9.20 6.78
C ILE A 80 -2.33 9.76 6.00
N PRO A 81 -2.28 11.03 5.55
CA PRO A 81 -3.30 11.56 4.65
C PRO A 81 -3.44 10.69 3.40
N SER A 82 -4.68 10.47 2.94
CA SER A 82 -4.98 9.61 1.79
C SER A 82 -4.28 10.07 0.51
N GLU A 83 -4.00 11.36 0.38
CA GLU A 83 -3.30 11.96 -0.75
C GLU A 83 -1.86 11.45 -0.88
N CYS A 84 -1.26 10.97 0.23
CA CYS A 84 0.09 10.41 0.26
C CYS A 84 0.14 8.91 -0.04
N ASN A 85 -1.01 8.23 -0.14
CA ASN A 85 -1.13 6.82 -0.54
C ASN A 85 -2.54 6.56 -1.08
N PHE A 86 -2.88 7.17 -2.22
CA PHE A 86 -4.23 7.16 -2.72
C PHE A 86 -4.58 5.82 -3.37
N VAL A 87 -5.38 5.03 -2.69
CA VAL A 87 -5.93 3.77 -3.20
C VAL A 87 -7.05 4.05 -4.20
N LEU A 88 -6.90 3.57 -5.44
CA LEU A 88 -7.86 3.86 -6.52
C LEU A 88 -9.32 3.51 -6.20
N ALA A 89 -9.56 2.50 -5.36
CA ALA A 89 -10.93 2.11 -4.97
C ALA A 89 -11.72 3.24 -4.31
N MET A 90 -11.05 4.26 -3.76
CA MET A 90 -11.70 5.45 -3.23
C MET A 90 -12.50 6.21 -4.30
N LEU A 91 -12.11 6.13 -5.58
CA LEU A 91 -12.79 6.80 -6.70
C LEU A 91 -14.24 6.34 -6.89
N TRP A 92 -14.57 5.09 -6.54
CA TRP A 92 -15.92 4.55 -6.69
C TRP A 92 -16.57 4.12 -5.37
N ARG A 93 -15.80 3.92 -4.29
CA ARG A 93 -16.36 3.61 -2.96
C ARG A 93 -16.71 4.86 -2.16
N HIS A 94 -15.91 5.92 -2.28
CA HIS A 94 -16.08 7.17 -1.54
C HIS A 94 -15.74 8.39 -2.43
N PRO A 95 -16.39 8.54 -3.60
CA PRO A 95 -16.10 9.65 -4.52
C PRO A 95 -16.24 11.03 -3.87
N GLU A 96 -17.11 11.17 -2.88
CA GLU A 96 -17.30 12.40 -2.10
C GLU A 96 -16.04 12.85 -1.33
N ASN A 97 -15.13 11.91 -1.04
CA ASN A 97 -13.91 12.16 -0.30
C ASN A 97 -12.69 12.38 -1.21
N VAL A 98 -12.85 12.33 -2.53
CA VAL A 98 -11.72 12.41 -3.47
C VAL A 98 -11.54 13.82 -4.01
N LYS A 99 -10.32 14.35 -3.84
CA LYS A 99 -9.85 15.57 -4.51
C LYS A 99 -8.65 15.21 -5.38
N LEU A 100 -8.89 14.91 -6.66
CA LEU A 100 -7.87 14.42 -7.60
C LEU A 100 -6.64 15.34 -7.69
N ASP A 101 -6.83 16.65 -7.67
CA ASP A 101 -5.74 17.63 -7.78
C ASP A 101 -4.88 17.74 -6.51
N ALA A 102 -5.35 17.22 -5.37
CA ALA A 102 -4.61 17.22 -4.12
C ALA A 102 -3.74 15.95 -3.95
N LEU A 103 -3.91 14.95 -4.82
CA LEU A 103 -3.21 13.68 -4.72
C LEU A 103 -1.71 13.86 -4.99
N LYS A 104 -0.89 13.23 -4.14
CA LYS A 104 0.58 13.24 -4.23
C LYS A 104 1.14 11.91 -4.69
N VAL A 105 0.54 10.81 -4.24
CA VAL A 105 0.94 9.44 -4.58
C VAL A 105 -0.30 8.63 -4.91
N VAL A 106 -0.29 7.95 -6.05
CA VAL A 106 -1.39 7.09 -6.51
C VAL A 106 -0.95 5.62 -6.42
N HIS A 107 -1.74 4.82 -5.72
CA HIS A 107 -1.53 3.40 -5.56
C HIS A 107 -2.48 2.59 -6.45
N TYR A 108 -1.92 2.06 -7.55
CA TYR A 108 -2.59 1.15 -8.49
C TYR A 108 -2.76 -0.26 -7.90
N CYS A 109 -3.56 -0.41 -6.84
CA CYS A 109 -3.75 -1.69 -6.13
C CYS A 109 -5.00 -2.48 -6.56
N ALA A 110 -5.91 -1.87 -7.32
CA ALA A 110 -7.10 -2.54 -7.82
C ALA A 110 -6.78 -3.52 -8.96
N ALA A 111 -7.58 -4.58 -9.12
CA ALA A 111 -7.46 -5.49 -10.26
C ALA A 111 -7.57 -4.72 -11.59
N GLY A 112 -6.71 -5.04 -12.55
CA GLY A 112 -6.64 -4.34 -13.85
C GLY A 112 -5.97 -2.96 -13.83
N SER A 113 -5.76 -2.36 -12.65
CA SER A 113 -5.26 -0.99 -12.56
C SER A 113 -3.76 -0.82 -12.78
N LYS A 114 -2.98 -1.91 -12.81
CA LYS A 114 -1.54 -1.85 -13.02
C LYS A 114 -1.25 -1.22 -14.40
N PRO A 115 -0.61 -0.03 -14.48
CA PRO A 115 -0.51 0.71 -15.74
C PRO A 115 0.15 -0.08 -16.88
N TRP A 116 1.18 -0.86 -16.57
CA TRP A 116 1.91 -1.71 -17.54
C TRP A 116 1.15 -2.96 -18.00
N ARG A 117 -0.04 -3.24 -17.44
CA ARG A 117 -0.94 -4.34 -17.86
C ARG A 117 -2.37 -3.83 -18.10
N TYR A 118 -2.53 -2.53 -18.22
CA TYR A 118 -3.85 -1.92 -18.27
C TYR A 118 -4.57 -2.28 -19.58
N THR A 119 -5.74 -2.89 -19.46
CA THR A 119 -6.58 -3.24 -20.63
C THR A 119 -7.85 -2.42 -20.73
N GLY A 120 -8.26 -1.77 -19.63
CA GLY A 120 -9.52 -1.04 -19.52
C GLY A 120 -10.77 -1.93 -19.43
N LYS A 121 -10.63 -3.26 -19.28
CA LYS A 121 -11.75 -4.22 -19.30
C LYS A 121 -12.18 -4.67 -17.91
N GLU A 122 -11.30 -4.60 -16.93
CA GLU A 122 -11.60 -4.96 -15.55
C GLU A 122 -12.56 -3.94 -14.91
N GLU A 123 -13.22 -4.36 -13.83
CA GLU A 123 -14.24 -3.56 -13.15
C GLU A 123 -13.73 -2.16 -12.77
N ASN A 124 -14.50 -1.13 -13.12
CA ASN A 124 -14.21 0.29 -12.92
C ASN A 124 -13.05 0.84 -13.77
N MET A 125 -12.36 0.02 -14.57
CA MET A 125 -11.25 0.51 -15.40
C MET A 125 -11.72 1.31 -16.61
N GLU A 126 -13.01 1.29 -16.94
CA GLU A 126 -13.58 2.12 -18.00
C GLU A 126 -13.65 3.61 -17.64
N ARG A 127 -13.44 3.97 -16.37
CA ARG A 127 -13.58 5.34 -15.87
C ARG A 127 -12.53 6.31 -16.42
N GLU A 128 -12.95 7.54 -16.65
CA GLU A 128 -12.09 8.59 -17.20
C GLU A 128 -10.99 9.04 -16.24
N ASP A 129 -11.28 9.07 -14.93
CA ASP A 129 -10.28 9.39 -13.91
C ASP A 129 -9.16 8.33 -13.86
N ILE A 130 -9.49 7.04 -13.98
CA ILE A 130 -8.50 5.96 -14.06
C ILE A 130 -7.69 6.04 -15.34
N LYS A 131 -8.32 6.21 -16.51
CA LYS A 131 -7.60 6.39 -17.78
C LYS A 131 -6.62 7.56 -17.72
N MET A 132 -7.04 8.68 -17.12
CA MET A 132 -6.20 9.84 -16.92
C MET A 132 -4.99 9.53 -16.03
N LEU A 133 -5.19 8.83 -14.91
CA LEU A 133 -4.09 8.43 -14.01
C LEU A 133 -3.12 7.45 -14.70
N VAL A 134 -3.64 6.42 -15.39
CA VAL A 134 -2.82 5.48 -16.17
C VAL A 134 -2.02 6.20 -17.25
N LYS A 135 -2.63 7.16 -17.94
CA LYS A 135 -1.92 8.00 -18.92
C LYS A 135 -0.77 8.76 -18.26
N LYS A 136 -0.97 9.39 -17.10
CA LYS A 136 0.11 10.09 -16.38
C LYS A 136 1.28 9.16 -16.04
N TRP A 137 1.01 7.89 -15.71
CA TRP A 137 2.06 6.90 -15.47
C TRP A 137 2.86 6.61 -16.75
N TRP A 138 2.16 6.39 -17.87
CA TRP A 138 2.81 6.15 -19.17
C TRP A 138 3.58 7.37 -19.68
N ASP A 139 3.05 8.58 -19.49
CA ASP A 139 3.75 9.83 -19.85
C ASP A 139 5.11 9.92 -19.15
N ILE A 140 5.22 9.45 -17.89
CA ILE A 140 6.50 9.37 -17.15
C ILE A 140 7.37 8.24 -17.69
N TYR A 141 6.81 7.05 -17.93
CA TYR A 141 7.57 5.90 -18.42
C TYR A 141 8.16 6.12 -19.82
N GLU A 142 7.46 6.83 -20.69
CA GLU A 142 7.88 7.14 -22.06
C GLU A 142 8.78 8.39 -22.14
N ASP A 143 8.93 9.14 -21.04
CA ASP A 143 9.81 10.30 -20.97
C ASP A 143 11.28 9.85 -20.90
N LYS A 144 11.90 9.75 -22.08
CA LYS A 144 13.32 9.41 -22.24
C LYS A 144 14.28 10.36 -21.53
N SER A 145 13.84 11.56 -21.12
CA SER A 145 14.69 12.46 -20.34
C SER A 145 14.94 11.95 -18.91
N LEU A 146 14.06 11.08 -18.43
CA LEU A 146 14.15 10.39 -17.13
C LEU A 146 14.92 9.06 -17.21
N ASP A 147 15.31 8.63 -18.41
CA ASP A 147 16.11 7.42 -18.58
C ASP A 147 17.40 7.50 -17.75
N LEU A 148 17.74 6.39 -17.11
CA LEU A 148 19.02 6.22 -16.44
C LEU A 148 20.14 6.48 -17.46
N LYS A 149 20.79 7.63 -17.30
CA LYS A 149 21.99 7.94 -18.07
C LYS A 149 23.02 6.88 -17.73
N ALA A 150 23.65 6.29 -18.75
CA ALA A 150 24.77 5.39 -18.54
C ALA A 150 25.76 6.07 -17.59
N ALA A 151 26.05 5.43 -16.47
CA ALA A 151 27.15 5.86 -15.63
C ALA A 151 28.40 5.92 -16.54
N PRO A 152 29.23 6.97 -16.47
CA PRO A 152 30.55 6.88 -17.08
C PRO A 152 31.18 5.59 -16.54
N ALA A 153 31.64 4.71 -17.44
CA ALA A 153 32.09 3.38 -17.10
C ALA A 153 32.96 3.46 -15.84
N VAL A 154 32.41 3.00 -14.71
CA VAL A 154 33.15 2.93 -13.47
C VAL A 154 34.25 1.93 -13.79
N ALA A 155 35.50 2.43 -13.87
CA ALA A 155 36.67 1.59 -13.97
C ALA A 155 36.51 0.50 -12.92
N THR A 156 36.40 -0.74 -13.40
CA THR A 156 36.19 -1.97 -12.65
C THR A 156 36.84 -1.88 -11.28
N LEU A 157 36.04 -1.69 -10.23
CA LEU A 157 36.49 -1.99 -8.88
C LEU A 157 36.69 -3.50 -8.86
N VAL A 158 37.96 -3.86 -8.74
CA VAL A 158 38.51 -5.20 -8.64
C VAL A 158 37.54 -6.15 -7.91
N ASP A 159 37.27 -7.30 -8.53
CA ASP A 159 36.44 -8.36 -7.97
C ASP A 159 36.87 -8.64 -6.50
N PRO A 160 35.93 -8.75 -5.55
CA PRO A 160 36.29 -9.19 -4.21
C PRO A 160 36.79 -10.64 -4.30
N GLU A 161 37.98 -10.90 -3.74
CA GLU A 161 38.55 -12.24 -3.65
C GLU A 161 37.53 -13.22 -3.04
N PRO A 162 37.49 -14.48 -3.52
CA PRO A 162 36.60 -15.48 -2.97
C PRO A 162 36.98 -15.77 -1.52
N LEU A 163 35.98 -15.76 -0.63
CA LEU A 163 36.09 -16.25 0.74
C LEU A 163 36.47 -17.74 0.72
N THR A 164 37.75 -18.03 0.79
CA THR A 164 38.25 -19.36 1.11
C THR A 164 38.30 -19.53 2.63
N ASP A 165 37.60 -20.58 3.06
CA ASP A 165 37.80 -21.35 4.29
C ASP A 165 37.41 -20.72 5.64
N ILE A 166 36.15 -20.96 6.02
CA ILE A 166 35.81 -21.25 7.42
C ILE A 166 35.65 -22.77 7.52
N GLN A 167 36.67 -23.43 8.05
CA GLN A 167 36.57 -24.82 8.49
C GLN A 167 35.69 -24.88 9.76
N ILE A 168 34.72 -25.80 9.75
CA ILE A 168 33.94 -26.23 10.92
C ILE A 168 34.84 -27.06 11.84
#